data_AF-A0A1D2MUY2-F1
#
_entry.id   AF-A0A1D2MUY2-F1
#
_cell.length_a   1.000
_cell.length_b   1.000
_cell.length_c   1.000
_cell.angle_alpha   90.00
_cell.angle_beta   90.00
_cell.angle_gamma   90.00
#
_symmetry.space_group_name_H-M   'P 1'
#
loop_
_entity.id
_entity.type
_entity.pdbx_description
1 polymer ?
#
loop_
_entity_poly.entity_id
_entity_poly.type
_entity_poly.pdbx_seq_one_letter_code
_entity_poly.pdbx_strand_id
1 'polypeptide(L)'
;MEVKNKAGEVQQQGLSALFFSLIVYLTTILSTWWETAKSFKENISNPELWRLFISSIPWRKLKAEPRSYEFRKRKFACDFPAGGPAADGRKSAYFSATEKLEFETEAQFAAASVSSSSVKVIDVGVEADFECVIKTAFIETRKPVVIRGYDIGLCREKWTPEFLISNCPPEKKVKVHKSKERQLDFRRKNFVYDTVSFRHLIWLCSGIRSEEVEKDKYQYFWYLRSIGKDPRGKDVSDISVHFPTLAADLKIPKVFPEASFFSSVFRITSPHLQLWTHYDTCDNILIQIRGRKRIFDIDNPDFSRFPKFKGVEHFDVILEEGDIVFIPALWFHNVTALDYSISVNVFWKNLGEELYDKKDPYGNKDLIPAQLGYRTLEKIIGQLHTLSPQYQDFYLRRMIVRLEKRIDELSVTGNEDTLKEDDPEA
;
A
#
# COMPACT_ATOMS: atom_id res chain seq x y z
N MET A 1 65.42 1.36 -43.15
CA MET A 1 63.96 1.27 -42.92
C MET A 1 63.67 -0.13 -42.43
N GLU A 2 63.80 -0.32 -41.13
CA GLU A 2 63.42 -1.56 -40.44
C GLU A 2 62.65 -1.14 -39.20
N VAL A 3 61.84 -2.07 -38.67
CA VAL A 3 60.93 -1.93 -37.52
C VAL A 3 59.57 -1.30 -37.85
N LYS A 4 58.66 -2.15 -38.35
CA LYS A 4 57.24 -2.23 -37.96
C LYS A 4 56.56 -3.34 -38.78
N ASN A 5 56.71 -4.60 -38.37
CA ASN A 5 55.79 -5.68 -38.80
C ASN A 5 55.83 -6.97 -37.96
N LYS A 6 56.33 -6.94 -36.72
CA LYS A 6 56.31 -8.13 -35.83
C LYS A 6 55.23 -8.11 -34.74
N ALA A 7 54.46 -7.03 -34.60
CA ALA A 7 53.44 -6.91 -33.55
C ALA A 7 52.05 -7.48 -33.94
N GLY A 8 51.75 -7.59 -35.24
CA GLY A 8 50.42 -8.02 -35.71
C GLY A 8 50.20 -9.54 -35.69
N GLU A 9 51.22 -10.34 -35.99
CA GLU A 9 51.08 -11.81 -36.06
C GLU A 9 51.01 -12.48 -34.69
N VAL A 10 51.69 -11.94 -33.68
CA VAL A 10 51.70 -12.49 -32.31
C VAL A 10 50.33 -12.31 -31.63
N GLN A 11 49.59 -11.25 -31.98
CA GLN A 11 48.29 -10.95 -31.37
C GLN A 11 47.16 -11.79 -31.95
N GLN A 12 47.23 -12.17 -33.25
CA GLN A 12 46.26 -13.07 -33.87
C GLN A 12 46.42 -14.54 -33.44
N GLN A 13 47.65 -15.01 -33.19
CA GLN A 13 47.89 -16.37 -32.69
C GLN A 13 47.45 -16.54 -31.22
N GLY A 14 47.55 -15.50 -30.39
CA GLY A 14 47.09 -15.54 -29.00
C GLY A 14 45.55 -15.57 -28.86
N LEU A 15 44.83 -14.86 -29.73
CA LEU A 15 43.37 -14.84 -29.73
C LEU A 15 42.75 -16.16 -30.20
N SER A 16 43.35 -16.84 -31.18
CA SER A 16 42.86 -18.14 -31.65
C SER A 16 43.07 -19.26 -30.61
N ALA A 17 44.20 -19.25 -29.89
CA ALA A 17 44.50 -20.21 -28.83
C ALA A 17 43.59 -20.06 -27.60
N LEU A 18 43.26 -18.83 -27.22
CA LEU A 18 42.29 -18.55 -26.15
C LEU A 18 40.86 -18.96 -26.53
N PHE A 19 40.47 -18.75 -27.79
CA PHE A 19 39.17 -19.19 -28.28
C PHE A 19 39.05 -20.71 -28.34
N PHE A 20 40.11 -21.40 -28.75
CA PHE A 20 40.15 -22.87 -28.76
C PHE A 20 40.11 -23.46 -27.34
N SER A 21 40.84 -22.86 -26.39
CA SER A 21 40.82 -23.26 -24.99
C SER A 21 39.44 -23.05 -24.34
N LEU A 22 38.75 -21.96 -24.69
CA LEU A 22 37.39 -21.70 -24.21
C LEU A 22 36.38 -22.73 -24.74
N ILE A 23 36.50 -23.12 -26.01
CA ILE A 23 35.64 -24.15 -26.61
C ILE A 23 35.88 -25.52 -25.95
N VAL A 24 37.15 -25.92 -25.74
CA VAL A 24 37.48 -27.18 -25.05
C VAL A 24 37.00 -27.17 -23.59
N TYR A 25 37.10 -26.04 -22.91
CA TYR A 25 36.61 -25.89 -21.55
C TYR A 25 35.08 -26.00 -21.48
N LEU A 26 34.36 -25.35 -22.40
CA LEU A 26 32.90 -25.40 -22.47
C LEU A 26 32.39 -26.80 -22.85
N THR A 27 33.05 -27.51 -23.76
CA THR A 27 32.66 -28.89 -24.12
C THR A 27 32.92 -29.88 -22.99
N THR A 28 33.97 -29.67 -22.19
CA THR A 28 34.27 -30.49 -21.00
C THR A 28 33.26 -30.23 -19.87
N ILE A 29 32.82 -28.98 -19.68
CA ILE A 29 31.74 -28.66 -18.73
C ILE A 29 30.42 -29.27 -19.19
N LEU A 30 30.10 -29.19 -20.48
CA LEU A 30 28.86 -29.75 -21.00
C LEU A 30 28.84 -31.29 -20.93
N SER A 31 29.98 -31.97 -21.15
CA SER A 31 30.06 -33.43 -21.01
C SER A 31 29.96 -33.88 -19.55
N THR A 32 30.60 -33.17 -18.62
CA THR A 32 30.50 -33.46 -17.18
C THR A 32 29.09 -33.19 -16.66
N TRP A 33 28.42 -32.13 -17.11
CA TRP A 33 27.01 -31.89 -16.79
C TRP A 33 26.09 -32.95 -17.38
N TRP A 34 26.36 -33.42 -18.61
CA TRP A 34 25.58 -34.48 -19.24
C TRP A 34 25.70 -35.82 -18.51
N GLU A 35 26.90 -36.24 -18.13
CA GLU A 35 27.12 -37.46 -17.35
C GLU A 35 26.56 -37.33 -15.92
N THR A 36 26.64 -36.15 -15.30
CA THR A 36 26.04 -35.90 -13.99
C THR A 36 24.51 -35.94 -14.07
N ALA A 37 23.90 -35.38 -15.11
CA ALA A 37 22.46 -35.42 -15.34
C ALA A 37 21.97 -36.85 -15.65
N LYS A 38 22.77 -37.65 -16.38
CA LYS A 38 22.49 -39.05 -16.66
C LYS A 38 22.56 -39.90 -15.39
N SER A 39 23.59 -39.72 -14.57
CA SER A 39 23.73 -40.33 -13.24
C SER A 39 22.60 -39.92 -12.29
N PHE A 40 22.15 -38.65 -12.33
CA PHE A 40 21.04 -38.18 -11.51
C PHE A 40 19.69 -38.80 -11.94
N LYS A 41 19.48 -38.98 -13.25
CA LYS A 41 18.29 -39.63 -13.80
C LYS A 41 18.24 -41.14 -13.49
N GLU A 42 19.39 -41.81 -13.52
CA GLU A 42 19.52 -43.22 -13.13
C GLU A 42 19.32 -43.43 -11.62
N ASN A 43 19.79 -42.49 -10.78
CA ASN A 43 19.66 -42.58 -9.32
C ASN A 43 18.27 -42.21 -8.78
N ILE A 44 17.54 -41.27 -9.40
CA ILE A 44 16.16 -40.92 -8.99
C ILE A 44 15.19 -42.11 -9.16
N SER A 45 15.48 -43.00 -10.09
CA SER A 45 14.62 -44.14 -10.43
C SER A 45 14.91 -45.39 -9.57
N ASN A 46 15.89 -45.32 -8.65
CA ASN A 46 16.31 -46.46 -7.83
C ASN A 46 15.57 -46.47 -6.47
N PRO A 47 14.62 -47.40 -6.24
CA PRO A 47 13.82 -47.45 -5.02
C PRO A 47 14.63 -47.73 -3.74
N GLU A 48 15.79 -48.38 -3.85
CA GLU A 48 16.64 -48.73 -2.72
C GLU A 48 17.42 -47.52 -2.18
N LEU A 49 17.82 -46.59 -3.05
CA LEU A 49 18.43 -45.32 -2.62
C LEU A 49 17.45 -44.42 -1.87
N TRP A 50 16.17 -44.44 -2.27
CA TRP A 50 15.10 -43.75 -1.55
C TRP A 50 14.84 -44.36 -0.17
N ARG A 51 14.91 -45.69 -0.04
CA ARG A 51 14.81 -46.37 1.27
C ARG A 51 15.97 -46.04 2.19
N LEU A 52 17.20 -46.00 1.67
CA LEU A 52 18.39 -45.60 2.43
C LEU A 52 18.34 -44.12 2.86
N PHE A 53 17.84 -43.24 1.99
CA PHE A 53 17.64 -41.83 2.34
C PHE A 53 16.59 -41.65 3.44
N ILE A 54 15.41 -42.26 3.31
CA ILE A 54 14.34 -42.14 4.33
C ILE A 54 14.77 -42.74 5.69
N SER A 55 15.55 -43.82 5.68
CA SER A 55 16.06 -44.47 6.91
C SER A 55 17.22 -43.73 7.59
N SER A 56 17.92 -42.84 6.88
CA SER A 56 18.98 -42.00 7.43
C SER A 56 18.49 -40.71 8.09
N ILE A 57 17.18 -40.41 8.02
CA ILE A 57 16.56 -39.28 8.72
C ILE A 57 16.34 -39.66 10.19
N PRO A 58 16.95 -38.96 11.17
CA PRO A 58 16.78 -39.27 12.58
C PRO A 58 15.39 -38.82 13.08
N TRP A 59 14.40 -39.71 13.03
CA TRP A 59 13.03 -39.50 13.53
C TRP A 59 12.95 -39.55 15.06
N ARG A 60 13.61 -38.64 15.79
CA ARG A 60 13.38 -38.47 17.24
C ARG A 60 13.52 -37.01 17.68
N LYS A 61 12.38 -36.31 17.69
CA LYS A 61 11.86 -35.42 18.76
C LYS A 61 10.80 -34.46 18.18
N LEU A 62 9.61 -34.99 17.91
CA LEU A 62 8.38 -34.20 17.90
C LEU A 62 7.41 -34.90 18.85
N LYS A 63 7.55 -34.62 20.15
CA LYS A 63 6.45 -34.83 21.09
C LYS A 63 5.54 -33.61 20.96
N ALA A 64 4.55 -33.71 20.08
CA ALA A 64 3.37 -32.86 20.14
C ALA A 64 2.22 -33.75 20.64
N GLU A 65 1.51 -33.29 21.66
CA GLU A 65 0.38 -34.00 22.27
C GLU A 65 -0.73 -34.28 21.22
N PRO A 66 -1.41 -35.43 21.28
CA PRO A 66 -2.40 -35.80 20.29
C PRO A 66 -3.71 -35.05 20.53
N ARG A 67 -4.00 -34.03 19.71
CA ARG A 67 -5.39 -33.58 19.50
C ARG A 67 -6.02 -34.50 18.46
N SER A 68 -6.98 -35.32 18.88
CA SER A 68 -7.81 -36.16 18.01
C SER A 68 -8.69 -35.28 17.10
N TYR A 69 -8.52 -35.41 15.79
CA TYR A 69 -9.43 -34.82 14.80
C TYR A 69 -10.38 -35.92 14.28
N GLU A 70 -11.67 -35.81 14.61
CA GLU A 70 -12.73 -36.63 14.00
C GLU A 70 -13.01 -36.17 12.56
N PHE A 71 -12.87 -37.09 11.61
CA PHE A 71 -13.26 -36.91 10.22
C PHE A 71 -14.79 -36.96 10.07
N ARG A 72 -15.45 -35.81 9.89
CA ARG A 72 -16.83 -35.79 9.36
C ARG A 72 -16.80 -35.84 7.83
N LYS A 73 -17.06 -37.04 7.27
CA LYS A 73 -17.44 -37.22 5.87
C LYS A 73 -18.76 -36.49 5.59
N ARG A 74 -18.75 -35.45 4.76
CA ARG A 74 -19.97 -34.95 4.09
C ARG A 74 -20.09 -35.61 2.72
N LYS A 75 -21.08 -36.50 2.56
CA LYS A 75 -21.57 -36.96 1.26
C LYS A 75 -22.23 -35.76 0.57
N PHE A 76 -21.77 -35.42 -0.63
CA PHE A 76 -22.57 -34.65 -1.58
C PHE A 76 -23.50 -35.62 -2.30
N ALA A 77 -24.80 -35.41 -2.19
CA ALA A 77 -25.79 -35.96 -3.11
C ALA A 77 -26.47 -34.74 -3.75
N CYS A 78 -26.30 -34.61 -5.06
CA CYS A 78 -27.02 -33.68 -5.90
C CYS A 78 -28.35 -34.34 -6.26
N ASP A 79 -29.47 -33.66 -6.04
CA ASP A 79 -30.71 -33.92 -6.77
C ASP A 79 -31.49 -32.61 -6.92
N PHE A 80 -31.77 -32.26 -8.17
CA PHE A 80 -32.67 -31.17 -8.58
C PHE A 80 -34.14 -31.57 -8.34
N PRO A 81 -35.06 -30.60 -8.22
CA PRO A 81 -36.36 -30.79 -8.83
C PRO A 81 -36.80 -29.63 -9.72
N ALA A 82 -37.37 -30.02 -10.86
CA ALA A 82 -38.11 -29.19 -11.80
C ALA A 82 -39.60 -29.11 -11.43
N GLY A 83 -40.26 -27.99 -11.78
CA GLY A 83 -41.70 -27.91 -12.10
C GLY A 83 -42.71 -27.75 -10.94
N GLY A 84 -43.54 -26.70 -10.99
CA GLY A 84 -44.83 -26.63 -10.27
C GLY A 84 -45.96 -27.34 -11.04
N PRO A 85 -47.28 -27.10 -10.79
CA PRO A 85 -47.92 -26.18 -9.83
C PRO A 85 -49.13 -26.77 -9.03
N ALA A 86 -49.70 -25.91 -8.16
CA ALA A 86 -51.12 -25.80 -7.73
C ALA A 86 -51.67 -26.53 -6.46
N ALA A 87 -52.28 -25.67 -5.62
CA ALA A 87 -53.57 -25.80 -4.92
C ALA A 87 -53.72 -26.51 -3.55
N ASP A 88 -54.18 -25.68 -2.60
CA ASP A 88 -55.25 -25.88 -1.61
C ASP A 88 -54.97 -26.59 -0.26
N GLY A 89 -55.41 -25.92 0.82
CA GLY A 89 -56.41 -26.53 1.68
C GLY A 89 -55.99 -27.23 2.98
N ARG A 90 -56.07 -26.46 4.07
CA ARG A 90 -56.55 -26.83 5.42
C ARG A 90 -55.58 -27.41 6.48
N LYS A 91 -55.83 -26.86 7.66
CA LYS A 91 -55.21 -26.95 8.99
C LYS A 91 -55.38 -28.30 9.69
N SER A 92 -54.62 -28.41 10.81
CA SER A 92 -54.88 -29.20 12.05
C SER A 92 -54.14 -30.55 12.07
N ALA A 93 -53.43 -31.04 13.10
CA ALA A 93 -53.45 -30.72 14.53
C ALA A 93 -52.35 -31.50 15.32
N TYR A 94 -52.01 -30.98 16.51
CA TYR A 94 -51.54 -31.63 17.76
C TYR A 94 -50.09 -32.15 17.98
N PHE A 95 -49.38 -31.40 18.86
CA PHE A 95 -48.66 -31.78 20.12
C PHE A 95 -47.66 -32.98 20.11
N SER A 96 -46.51 -33.01 20.81
CA SER A 96 -46.11 -32.40 22.10
C SER A 96 -44.58 -32.49 22.35
N ALA A 97 -44.12 -31.66 23.31
CA ALA A 97 -42.96 -31.84 24.22
C ALA A 97 -41.54 -31.66 23.62
N THR A 98 -40.94 -30.46 23.65
CA THR A 98 -40.06 -29.90 24.72
C THR A 98 -38.98 -30.85 25.24
N GLU A 99 -37.80 -30.74 24.64
CA GLU A 99 -36.52 -30.88 25.35
C GLU A 99 -35.70 -29.61 25.13
N LYS A 100 -35.25 -29.04 26.25
CA LYS A 100 -34.52 -27.77 26.36
C LYS A 100 -33.17 -27.88 25.66
N LEU A 101 -32.97 -27.12 24.59
CA LEU A 101 -31.63 -26.62 24.26
C LEU A 101 -31.48 -25.29 24.97
N GLU A 102 -30.56 -25.26 25.93
CA GLU A 102 -30.11 -24.06 26.60
C GLU A 102 -29.69 -23.03 25.54
N PHE A 103 -30.45 -21.95 25.47
CA PHE A 103 -30.01 -20.73 24.80
C PHE A 103 -28.83 -20.20 25.61
N GLU A 104 -27.61 -20.43 25.12
CA GLU A 104 -26.49 -19.56 25.44
C GLU A 104 -26.88 -18.17 24.98
N THR A 105 -27.16 -17.33 25.97
CA THR A 105 -27.70 -15.98 25.86
C THR A 105 -26.92 -15.14 24.86
N GLU A 106 -27.65 -14.32 24.09
CA GLU A 106 -27.20 -13.28 23.14
C GLU A 106 -26.26 -12.20 23.75
N ALA A 107 -25.74 -12.39 24.96
CA ALA A 107 -24.83 -11.49 25.65
C ALA A 107 -23.33 -11.72 25.34
N GLN A 108 -22.95 -12.77 24.58
CA GLN A 108 -21.55 -13.02 24.18
C GLN A 108 -21.20 -12.58 22.74
N PHE A 109 -22.14 -11.98 22.00
CA PHE A 109 -21.88 -11.38 20.68
C PHE A 109 -21.61 -9.86 20.72
N ALA A 110 -21.50 -9.28 21.91
CA ALA A 110 -21.10 -7.88 22.09
C ALA A 110 -19.59 -7.77 22.38
N ALA A 111 -18.93 -6.92 21.58
CA ALA A 111 -17.58 -6.39 21.78
C ALA A 111 -16.38 -7.34 21.50
N ALA A 112 -16.20 -7.74 20.24
CA ALA A 112 -14.82 -7.71 19.71
C ALA A 112 -14.51 -6.24 19.40
N SER A 113 -14.08 -5.49 20.44
CA SER A 113 -13.70 -4.09 20.33
C SER A 113 -12.64 -3.93 19.24
N VAL A 114 -12.86 -3.03 18.30
CA VAL A 114 -11.78 -2.59 17.42
C VAL A 114 -10.74 -1.92 18.33
N SER A 115 -9.53 -2.47 18.38
CA SER A 115 -8.42 -1.87 19.12
C SER A 115 -8.01 -0.59 18.38
N SER A 116 -8.39 0.56 18.93
CA SER A 116 -7.99 1.87 18.42
C SER A 116 -6.73 2.31 19.14
N SER A 117 -5.66 2.56 18.39
CA SER A 117 -4.43 3.15 18.90
C SER A 117 -4.40 4.63 18.53
N SER A 118 -4.07 5.51 19.47
CA SER A 118 -3.96 6.94 19.18
C SER A 118 -2.65 7.24 18.44
N VAL A 119 -2.70 8.06 17.39
CA VAL A 119 -1.48 8.64 16.78
C VAL A 119 -0.79 9.51 17.83
N LYS A 120 0.54 9.42 17.93
CA LYS A 120 1.31 10.31 18.81
C LYS A 120 1.12 11.75 18.34
N VAL A 121 0.71 12.63 19.27
CA VAL A 121 0.60 14.07 19.02
C VAL A 121 1.76 14.76 19.70
N ILE A 122 2.42 15.67 18.99
CA ILE A 122 3.52 16.48 19.49
C ILE A 122 3.20 17.95 19.22
N ASP A 123 3.13 18.74 20.29
CA ASP A 123 3.04 20.19 20.21
C ASP A 123 4.45 20.79 20.10
N VAL A 124 4.69 21.55 19.03
CA VAL A 124 5.97 22.21 18.75
C VAL A 124 5.85 23.66 19.21
N GLY A 125 6.65 24.04 20.21
CA GLY A 125 6.73 25.41 20.71
C GLY A 125 7.96 26.15 20.19
N VAL A 126 9.04 25.42 19.90
CA VAL A 126 10.31 25.95 19.36
C VAL A 126 10.86 25.05 18.25
N GLU A 127 11.78 25.59 17.43
CA GLU A 127 12.39 24.85 16.31
C GLU A 127 13.06 23.54 16.75
N ALA A 128 13.69 23.51 17.93
CA ALA A 128 14.33 22.32 18.48
C ALA A 128 13.34 21.16 18.74
N ASP A 129 12.09 21.46 19.09
CA ASP A 129 11.06 20.44 19.26
C ASP A 129 10.77 19.76 17.91
N PHE A 130 10.77 20.55 16.83
CA PHE A 130 10.52 20.04 15.48
C PHE A 130 11.66 19.15 14.97
N GLU A 131 12.91 19.53 15.20
CA GLU A 131 14.07 18.69 14.89
C GLU A 131 14.04 17.35 15.64
N CYS A 132 13.63 17.38 16.91
CA CYS A 132 13.40 16.17 17.70
C CYS A 132 12.32 15.27 17.08
N VAL A 133 11.21 15.86 16.61
CA VAL A 133 10.18 15.10 15.87
C VAL A 133 10.75 14.45 14.61
N ILE A 134 11.55 15.17 13.82
CA ILE A 134 12.18 14.60 12.62
C ILE A 134 13.04 13.39 13.02
N LYS A 135 13.97 13.57 13.97
CA LYS A 135 14.86 12.49 14.40
C LYS A 135 14.08 11.26 14.87
N THR A 136 13.13 11.43 15.78
CA THR A 136 12.42 10.30 16.39
C THR A 136 11.33 9.71 15.51
N ALA A 137 10.49 10.53 14.87
CA ALA A 137 9.37 10.00 14.09
C ALA A 137 9.76 9.65 12.64
N PHE A 138 10.54 10.51 11.98
CA PHE A 138 10.84 10.37 10.56
C PHE A 138 11.98 9.39 10.31
N ILE A 139 12.94 9.29 11.25
CA ILE A 139 14.14 8.46 11.07
C ILE A 139 14.05 7.19 11.92
N GLU A 140 13.91 7.33 13.25
CA GLU A 140 14.03 6.19 14.17
C GLU A 140 12.80 5.27 14.17
N THR A 141 11.62 5.81 14.48
CA THR A 141 10.43 4.98 14.75
C THR A 141 9.61 4.66 13.51
N ARG A 142 9.67 5.50 12.47
CA ARG A 142 8.92 5.35 11.20
C ARG A 142 7.41 5.13 11.42
N LYS A 143 6.86 5.81 12.42
CA LYS A 143 5.43 5.81 12.78
C LYS A 143 4.77 7.15 12.45
N PRO A 144 3.46 7.18 12.15
CA PRO A 144 2.73 8.43 11.99
C PRO A 144 2.79 9.28 13.25
N VAL A 145 2.89 10.59 13.05
CA VAL A 145 2.88 11.58 14.13
C VAL A 145 2.10 12.81 13.69
N VAL A 146 1.30 13.36 14.60
CA VAL A 146 0.69 14.68 14.41
C VAL A 146 1.55 15.73 15.09
N ILE A 147 1.83 16.78 14.35
CA ILE A 147 2.62 17.94 14.74
C ILE A 147 1.67 19.13 14.82
N ARG A 148 1.60 19.76 15.99
CA ARG A 148 0.79 20.95 16.25
C ARG A 148 1.69 22.14 16.54
N GLY A 149 1.18 23.35 16.28
CA GLY A 149 1.88 24.60 16.60
C GLY A 149 2.97 25.01 15.61
N TYR A 150 3.29 24.19 14.60
CA TYR A 150 4.24 24.56 13.56
C TYR A 150 3.70 25.74 12.72
N ASP A 151 4.55 26.73 12.47
CA ASP A 151 4.22 27.87 11.62
C ASP A 151 4.17 27.46 10.14
N ILE A 152 2.95 27.26 9.63
CA ILE A 152 2.66 26.94 8.23
C ILE A 152 2.52 28.18 7.34
N GLY A 153 2.83 29.37 7.85
CA GLY A 153 2.76 30.64 7.14
C GLY A 153 1.35 31.26 7.09
N LEU A 154 1.22 32.33 6.29
CA LEU A 154 0.02 33.15 6.17
C LEU A 154 -1.18 32.39 5.56
N CYS A 155 -0.97 31.20 5.00
CA CYS A 155 -2.02 30.40 4.37
C CYS A 155 -3.17 30.09 5.32
N ARG A 156 -2.88 29.87 6.61
CA ARG A 156 -3.87 29.56 7.65
C ARG A 156 -4.91 30.67 7.79
N GLU A 157 -4.45 31.92 7.80
CA GLU A 157 -5.31 33.09 7.96
C GLU A 157 -5.92 33.52 6.63
N LYS A 158 -5.11 33.57 5.57
CA LYS A 158 -5.52 34.14 4.29
C LYS A 158 -6.43 33.25 3.48
N TRP A 159 -6.28 31.93 3.49
CA TRP A 159 -6.98 31.04 2.55
C TRP A 159 -8.45 30.81 2.92
N THR A 160 -9.19 31.88 3.19
CA THR A 160 -10.65 31.84 3.25
C THR A 160 -11.21 31.56 1.85
N PRO A 161 -12.43 31.00 1.74
CA PRO A 161 -13.07 30.84 0.45
C PRO A 161 -13.13 32.15 -0.36
N GLU A 162 -13.49 33.28 0.27
CA GLU A 162 -13.59 34.60 -0.37
C GLU A 162 -12.24 35.04 -0.93
N PHE A 163 -11.18 34.90 -0.13
CA PHE A 163 -9.83 35.21 -0.58
C PHE A 163 -9.43 34.35 -1.79
N LEU A 164 -9.68 33.05 -1.74
CA LEU A 164 -9.34 32.12 -2.83
C LEU A 164 -10.13 32.42 -4.11
N ILE A 165 -11.41 32.79 -3.99
CA ILE A 165 -12.24 33.20 -5.11
C ILE A 165 -11.69 34.50 -5.73
N SER A 166 -11.33 35.49 -4.92
CA SER A 166 -10.85 36.78 -5.42
C SER A 166 -9.44 36.73 -5.99
N ASN A 167 -8.53 35.94 -5.39
CA ASN A 167 -7.09 35.97 -5.71
C ASN A 167 -6.64 34.92 -6.73
N CYS A 168 -7.46 33.90 -7.03
CA CYS A 168 -7.15 32.98 -8.12
C CYS A 168 -7.72 33.49 -9.46
N PRO A 169 -6.97 33.36 -10.57
CA PRO A 169 -7.45 33.80 -11.88
C PRO A 169 -8.75 33.11 -12.31
N PRO A 170 -9.75 33.82 -12.86
CA PRO A 170 -11.04 33.25 -13.27
C PRO A 170 -10.92 32.07 -14.25
N GLU A 171 -9.93 32.13 -15.14
CA GLU A 171 -9.66 31.15 -16.19
C GLU A 171 -8.94 29.89 -15.68
N LYS A 172 -8.45 29.88 -14.44
CA LYS A 172 -7.75 28.73 -13.85
C LYS A 172 -8.71 27.54 -13.75
N LYS A 173 -8.55 26.55 -14.62
CA LYS A 173 -9.30 25.29 -14.58
C LYS A 173 -8.59 24.23 -13.74
N VAL A 174 -9.37 23.38 -13.09
CA VAL A 174 -8.89 22.24 -12.31
C VAL A 174 -9.70 20.99 -12.62
N LYS A 175 -9.04 19.82 -12.62
CA LYS A 175 -9.71 18.53 -12.74
C LYS A 175 -10.16 18.06 -11.36
N VAL A 176 -11.40 17.62 -11.26
CA VAL A 176 -12.04 17.26 -9.98
C VAL A 176 -12.76 15.92 -10.10
N HIS A 177 -12.93 15.27 -8.95
CA HIS A 177 -13.83 14.14 -8.80
C HIS A 177 -15.19 14.68 -8.33
N LYS A 178 -16.26 14.13 -8.89
CA LYS A 178 -17.64 14.49 -8.60
C LYS A 178 -18.44 13.24 -8.32
N SER A 179 -19.15 13.18 -7.19
CA SER A 179 -20.00 12.05 -6.81
C SER A 179 -21.30 12.49 -6.16
N LYS A 180 -22.36 11.68 -6.26
CA LYS A 180 -23.60 11.83 -5.46
C LYS A 180 -23.47 11.19 -4.07
N GLU A 181 -22.45 10.37 -3.87
CA GLU A 181 -22.20 9.65 -2.63
C GLU A 181 -21.02 10.27 -1.89
N ARG A 182 -21.08 10.22 -0.55
CA ARG A 182 -20.01 10.74 0.32
C ARG A 182 -18.77 9.86 0.31
N GLN A 183 -18.96 8.55 0.24
CA GLN A 183 -17.88 7.58 0.23
C GLN A 183 -17.49 7.28 -1.21
N LEU A 184 -16.32 7.76 -1.62
CA LEU A 184 -15.82 7.43 -2.95
C LEU A 184 -15.29 6.00 -2.96
N ASP A 185 -15.70 5.21 -3.95
CA ASP A 185 -15.27 3.83 -4.15
C ASP A 185 -14.61 3.68 -5.52
N PHE A 186 -13.30 3.44 -5.52
CA PHE A 186 -12.52 3.22 -6.73
C PHE A 186 -12.86 1.91 -7.45
N ARG A 187 -13.31 0.87 -6.73
CA ARG A 187 -13.67 -0.43 -7.32
C ARG A 187 -14.98 -0.31 -8.08
N ARG A 188 -15.98 0.35 -7.49
CA ARG A 188 -17.29 0.59 -8.12
C ARG A 188 -17.28 1.78 -9.07
N LYS A 189 -16.28 2.65 -8.97
CA LYS A 189 -16.15 3.92 -9.70
C LYS A 189 -17.44 4.75 -9.59
N ASN A 190 -17.91 4.96 -8.36
CA ASN A 190 -19.13 5.75 -8.06
C ASN A 190 -18.92 7.28 -8.17
N PHE A 191 -17.93 7.71 -8.94
CA PHE A 191 -17.59 9.10 -9.17
C PHE A 191 -17.18 9.30 -10.63
N VAL A 192 -17.29 10.54 -11.10
CA VAL A 192 -16.85 10.94 -12.43
C VAL A 192 -15.80 12.04 -12.34
N TYR A 193 -14.96 12.15 -13.36
CA TYR A 193 -14.05 13.27 -13.51
C TYR A 193 -14.79 14.43 -14.18
N ASP A 194 -14.54 15.64 -13.70
CA ASP A 194 -15.06 16.87 -14.28
C ASP A 194 -13.95 17.93 -14.34
N THR A 195 -14.14 18.98 -15.12
CA THR A 195 -13.23 20.13 -15.17
C THR A 195 -14.02 21.41 -14.91
N VAL A 196 -13.73 22.06 -13.79
CA VAL A 196 -14.39 23.29 -13.36
C VAL A 196 -13.37 24.42 -13.21
N SER A 197 -13.81 25.67 -13.19
CA SER A 197 -12.94 26.76 -12.76
C SER A 197 -12.62 26.61 -11.27
N PHE A 198 -11.43 27.04 -10.87
CA PHE A 198 -10.99 26.97 -9.49
C PHE A 198 -11.94 27.73 -8.56
N ARG A 199 -12.38 28.94 -8.96
CA ARG A 199 -13.38 29.73 -8.23
C ARG A 199 -14.68 28.96 -8.02
N HIS A 200 -15.17 28.30 -9.06
CA HIS A 200 -16.40 27.51 -8.98
C HIS A 200 -16.26 26.31 -8.05
N LEU A 201 -15.11 25.64 -8.05
CA LEU A 201 -14.83 24.59 -7.07
C LEU A 201 -14.88 25.11 -5.64
N ILE A 202 -14.31 26.29 -5.36
CA ILE A 202 -14.35 26.88 -4.02
C ILE A 202 -15.80 27.14 -3.58
N TRP A 203 -16.65 27.70 -4.45
CA TRP A 203 -18.08 27.87 -4.14
C TRP A 203 -18.78 26.53 -3.83
N LEU A 204 -18.54 25.52 -4.67
CA LEU A 204 -19.15 24.20 -4.53
C LEU A 204 -18.75 23.49 -3.22
N CYS A 205 -17.48 23.60 -2.82
CA CYS A 205 -16.97 22.94 -1.62
C CYS A 205 -17.24 23.74 -0.33
N SER A 206 -17.13 25.07 -0.37
CA SER A 206 -17.31 25.93 0.82
C SER A 206 -18.77 26.16 1.20
N GLY A 207 -19.70 25.98 0.25
CA GLY A 207 -21.11 26.27 0.46
C GLY A 207 -21.47 27.76 0.42
N ILE A 208 -20.51 28.64 0.11
CA ILE A 208 -20.79 30.05 -0.14
C ILE A 208 -21.72 30.14 -1.36
N ARG A 209 -22.91 30.69 -1.12
CA ARG A 209 -23.93 30.86 -2.16
C ARG A 209 -23.51 31.97 -3.10
N SER A 210 -23.37 31.64 -4.38
CA SER A 210 -23.37 32.59 -5.47
C SER A 210 -24.68 32.42 -6.23
N GLU A 211 -25.27 33.52 -6.71
CA GLU A 211 -26.46 33.51 -7.57
C GLU A 211 -26.24 32.68 -8.84
N GLU A 212 -24.98 32.47 -9.24
CA GLU A 212 -24.56 31.69 -10.41
C GLU A 212 -24.50 30.17 -10.16
N VAL A 213 -24.61 29.70 -8.91
CA VAL A 213 -24.53 28.26 -8.61
C VAL A 213 -25.92 27.66 -8.64
N GLU A 214 -26.24 26.97 -9.74
CA GLU A 214 -27.46 26.19 -9.91
C GLU A 214 -27.71 25.25 -8.73
N LYS A 215 -28.97 25.18 -8.26
CA LYS A 215 -29.41 24.35 -7.14
C LYS A 215 -28.98 22.87 -7.27
N ASP A 216 -28.88 22.35 -8.50
CA ASP A 216 -28.55 20.96 -8.77
C ASP A 216 -27.09 20.60 -8.48
N LYS A 217 -26.19 21.58 -8.39
CA LYS A 217 -24.75 21.32 -8.16
C LYS A 217 -24.39 21.13 -6.70
N TYR A 218 -25.27 21.50 -5.76
CA TYR A 218 -25.17 21.15 -4.34
C TYR A 218 -25.58 19.70 -4.05
N GLN A 219 -26.09 18.96 -5.04
CA GLN A 219 -26.40 17.53 -4.90
C GLN A 219 -25.16 16.63 -4.97
N TYR A 220 -24.00 17.20 -5.27
CA TYR A 220 -22.75 16.47 -5.47
C TYR A 220 -21.72 16.84 -4.42
N PHE A 221 -20.88 15.87 -4.10
CA PHE A 221 -19.64 16.05 -3.37
C PHE A 221 -18.48 16.14 -4.36
N TRP A 222 -17.59 17.08 -4.10
CA TRP A 222 -16.50 17.48 -5.00
C TRP A 222 -15.16 17.29 -4.31
N TYR A 223 -14.19 16.79 -5.06
CA TYR A 223 -12.84 16.57 -4.56
C TYR A 223 -11.78 16.91 -5.61
N LEU A 224 -10.93 17.87 -5.26
CA LEU A 224 -9.72 18.20 -6.01
C LEU A 224 -8.53 17.46 -5.38
N ARG A 225 -7.78 16.81 -6.26
CA ARG A 225 -6.37 16.48 -6.07
C ARG A 225 -5.63 17.14 -7.24
N SER A 226 -4.74 18.08 -6.97
CA SER A 226 -3.95 18.67 -8.04
C SER A 226 -3.07 17.63 -8.74
N ILE A 227 -2.83 17.87 -10.02
CA ILE A 227 -2.03 17.03 -10.91
C ILE A 227 -1.08 17.93 -11.70
N GLY A 228 -0.05 17.32 -12.29
CA GLY A 228 0.85 17.99 -13.21
C GLY A 228 0.16 18.62 -14.43
N LYS A 229 0.88 19.50 -15.14
CA LYS A 229 0.45 20.20 -16.35
C LYS A 229 0.41 19.30 -17.58
N ASP A 230 1.24 18.25 -17.67
CA ASP A 230 1.31 17.37 -18.84
C ASP A 230 -0.03 16.64 -18.99
N PRO A 231 -0.75 16.82 -20.12
CA PRO A 231 -2.00 16.10 -20.39
C PRO A 231 -1.83 14.57 -20.39
N ARG A 232 -0.61 14.07 -20.62
CA ARG A 232 -0.24 12.65 -20.59
C ARG A 232 0.04 12.14 -19.18
N GLY A 233 0.00 13.01 -18.16
CA GLY A 233 0.22 12.67 -16.77
C GLY A 233 1.65 12.19 -16.52
N LYS A 234 2.65 12.89 -17.07
CA LYS A 234 4.07 12.52 -16.88
C LYS A 234 4.77 13.35 -15.84
N ASP A 235 4.27 14.55 -15.57
CA ASP A 235 4.79 15.42 -14.54
C ASP A 235 4.02 15.26 -13.23
N VAL A 236 4.74 15.53 -12.16
CA VAL A 236 4.22 15.54 -10.79
C VAL A 236 3.42 16.82 -10.54
N SER A 237 2.57 16.79 -9.52
CA SER A 237 1.94 18.01 -9.03
C SER A 237 2.94 18.84 -8.25
N ASP A 238 2.96 20.15 -8.48
CA ASP A 238 3.71 21.09 -7.65
C ASP A 238 2.92 22.39 -7.42
N ILE A 239 2.57 22.66 -6.17
CA ILE A 239 1.82 23.85 -5.78
C ILE A 239 2.55 25.15 -6.14
N SER A 240 3.88 25.17 -6.08
CA SER A 240 4.68 26.34 -6.46
C SER A 240 4.57 26.65 -7.95
N VAL A 241 4.40 25.61 -8.78
CA VAL A 241 4.28 25.70 -10.24
C VAL A 241 2.84 25.97 -10.68
N HIS A 242 1.85 25.40 -9.97
CA HIS A 242 0.44 25.50 -10.35
C HIS A 242 -0.29 26.66 -9.70
N PHE A 243 0.11 27.06 -8.49
CA PHE A 243 -0.51 28.10 -7.67
C PHE A 243 0.57 28.97 -6.98
N PRO A 244 1.47 29.63 -7.74
CA PRO A 244 2.62 30.35 -7.18
C PRO A 244 2.24 31.41 -6.13
N THR A 245 1.16 32.16 -6.37
CA THR A 245 0.67 33.17 -5.43
C THR A 245 0.20 32.56 -4.10
N LEU A 246 -0.45 31.40 -4.16
CA LEU A 246 -0.86 30.70 -2.94
C LEU A 246 0.37 30.07 -2.26
N ALA A 247 1.26 29.44 -3.02
CA ALA A 247 2.47 28.82 -2.49
C ALA A 247 3.35 29.81 -1.69
N ALA A 248 3.34 31.10 -2.04
CA ALA A 248 4.04 32.15 -1.28
C ALA A 248 3.51 32.36 0.15
N ASP A 249 2.25 32.01 0.42
CA ASP A 249 1.65 32.08 1.76
C ASP A 249 1.91 30.81 2.60
N LEU A 250 2.38 29.72 1.98
CA LEU A 250 2.58 28.42 2.62
C LEU A 250 4.05 28.19 2.98
N LYS A 251 4.32 27.95 4.26
CA LYS A 251 5.63 27.52 4.75
C LYS A 251 5.64 26.00 4.91
N ILE A 252 6.26 25.31 3.95
CA ILE A 252 6.46 23.86 4.02
C ILE A 252 7.60 23.56 5.01
N PRO A 253 7.39 22.67 6.00
CA PRO A 253 8.46 22.26 6.90
C PRO A 253 9.64 21.61 6.19
N LYS A 254 10.86 21.98 6.59
CA LYS A 254 12.11 21.46 6.01
C LYS A 254 12.48 20.10 6.62
N VAL A 255 11.69 19.07 6.29
CA VAL A 255 11.85 17.70 6.85
C VAL A 255 12.57 16.73 5.91
N PHE A 256 12.97 17.18 4.73
CA PHE A 256 13.64 16.38 3.72
C PHE A 256 14.64 17.22 2.92
N PRO A 257 15.73 16.63 2.39
CA PRO A 257 16.63 17.31 1.47
C PRO A 257 15.88 17.73 0.20
N GLU A 258 16.10 18.94 -0.32
CA GLU A 258 15.40 19.45 -1.52
C GLU A 258 15.53 18.50 -2.73
N ALA A 259 16.68 17.84 -2.89
CA ALA A 259 16.92 16.86 -3.97
C ALA A 259 16.01 15.62 -3.88
N SER A 260 15.45 15.32 -2.70
CA SER A 260 14.53 14.20 -2.49
C SER A 260 13.06 14.57 -2.71
N PHE A 261 12.75 15.86 -2.89
CA PHE A 261 11.40 16.33 -3.17
C PHE A 261 10.82 15.58 -4.37
N PHE A 262 9.58 15.11 -4.22
CA PHE A 262 8.88 14.40 -5.28
C PHE A 262 7.68 15.20 -5.80
N SER A 263 6.77 15.62 -4.93
CA SER A 263 5.50 16.23 -5.35
C SER A 263 4.87 17.03 -4.23
N SER A 264 4.18 18.13 -4.55
CA SER A 264 3.27 18.82 -3.64
C SER A 264 1.86 18.86 -4.21
N VAL A 265 0.91 18.29 -3.47
CA VAL A 265 -0.45 18.02 -3.92
C VAL A 265 -1.43 18.88 -3.13
N PHE A 266 -2.07 19.81 -3.83
CA PHE A 266 -3.14 20.64 -3.30
C PHE A 266 -4.46 19.87 -3.32
N ARG A 267 -5.11 19.79 -2.15
CA ARG A 267 -6.38 19.08 -1.96
C ARG A 267 -7.47 20.03 -1.47
N ILE A 268 -8.63 19.96 -2.11
CA ILE A 268 -9.83 20.71 -1.72
C ILE A 268 -11.00 19.74 -1.75
N THR A 269 -11.76 19.66 -0.66
CA THR A 269 -12.78 18.63 -0.47
C THR A 269 -14.07 19.21 0.07
N SER A 270 -15.21 18.79 -0.48
CA SER A 270 -16.52 19.06 0.11
C SER A 270 -16.65 18.46 1.52
N PRO A 271 -17.45 19.08 2.41
CA PRO A 271 -17.75 18.52 3.72
C PRO A 271 -18.26 17.08 3.64
N HIS A 272 -17.77 16.25 4.55
CA HIS A 272 -18.12 14.84 4.75
C HIS A 272 -17.80 13.88 3.61
N LEU A 273 -17.03 14.29 2.59
CA LEU A 273 -16.53 13.36 1.59
C LEU A 273 -15.39 12.51 2.19
N GLN A 274 -15.50 11.20 2.00
CA GLN A 274 -14.53 10.19 2.42
C GLN A 274 -13.84 9.59 1.18
N LEU A 275 -12.51 9.55 1.20
CA LEU A 275 -11.70 8.88 0.19
C LEU A 275 -11.46 7.41 0.58
N TRP A 276 -11.19 6.56 -0.41
CA TRP A 276 -10.82 5.17 -0.18
C TRP A 276 -9.45 5.05 0.50
N THR A 277 -9.26 3.97 1.26
CA THR A 277 -7.99 3.61 1.87
C THR A 277 -6.94 3.32 0.79
N HIS A 278 -5.76 3.91 0.92
CA HIS A 278 -4.61 3.69 0.05
C HIS A 278 -3.29 3.85 0.83
N TYR A 279 -2.18 3.52 0.19
CA TYR A 279 -0.83 3.83 0.66
C TYR A 279 -0.06 4.48 -0.50
N ASP A 280 1.02 5.18 -0.17
CA ASP A 280 1.94 5.77 -1.13
C ASP A 280 3.35 5.19 -0.90
N THR A 281 4.19 5.20 -1.94
CA THR A 281 5.56 4.67 -1.86
C THR A 281 6.59 5.70 -1.41
N CYS A 282 6.20 6.96 -1.38
CA CYS A 282 6.97 8.06 -0.81
C CYS A 282 6.51 8.34 0.62
N ASP A 283 7.41 8.90 1.42
CA ASP A 283 7.00 9.56 2.65
C ASP A 283 6.14 10.77 2.31
N ASN A 284 5.21 11.12 3.20
CA ASN A 284 4.46 12.36 3.05
C ASN A 284 4.17 13.07 4.37
N ILE A 285 4.05 14.39 4.28
CA ILE A 285 3.34 15.18 5.27
C ILE A 285 2.04 15.69 4.66
N LEU A 286 0.97 15.70 5.45
CA LEU A 286 -0.28 16.39 5.12
C LEU A 286 -0.41 17.60 6.05
N ILE A 287 -0.39 18.79 5.46
CA ILE A 287 -0.58 20.07 6.13
C ILE A 287 -2.05 20.44 6.02
N GLN A 288 -2.77 20.45 7.14
CA GLN A 288 -4.20 20.80 7.20
C GLN A 288 -4.35 22.31 7.34
N ILE A 289 -4.86 22.99 6.31
CA ILE A 289 -4.86 24.46 6.23
C ILE A 289 -6.21 25.03 6.65
N ARG A 290 -7.32 24.47 6.14
CA ARG A 290 -8.69 24.88 6.48
C ARG A 290 -9.62 23.70 6.70
N GLY A 291 -10.55 23.85 7.65
CA GLY A 291 -11.51 22.84 8.10
C GLY A 291 -10.85 21.66 8.80
N ARG A 292 -11.68 20.81 9.43
CA ARG A 292 -11.20 19.60 10.09
C ARG A 292 -11.15 18.40 9.15
N LYS A 293 -10.18 17.53 9.37
CA LYS A 293 -10.00 16.29 8.61
C LYS A 293 -9.73 15.14 9.54
N ARG A 294 -10.55 14.10 9.46
CA ARG A 294 -10.30 12.84 10.15
C ARG A 294 -9.45 11.94 9.25
N ILE A 295 -8.37 11.41 9.80
CA ILE A 295 -7.60 10.33 9.21
C ILE A 295 -7.94 9.09 10.02
N PHE A 296 -8.82 8.27 9.47
CA PHE A 296 -9.38 7.11 10.15
C PHE A 296 -9.67 6.02 9.14
N ASP A 297 -9.68 4.78 9.62
CA ASP A 297 -10.05 3.60 8.86
C ASP A 297 -11.55 3.55 8.52
N ILE A 298 -11.97 2.58 7.74
CA ILE A 298 -13.29 2.51 7.09
C ILE A 298 -14.43 2.54 8.13
N ASP A 299 -15.38 3.46 7.98
CA ASP A 299 -16.59 3.48 8.79
C ASP A 299 -17.45 2.24 8.48
N ASN A 300 -17.79 1.46 9.52
CA ASN A 300 -18.64 0.26 9.45
C ASN A 300 -18.20 -0.79 8.39
N PRO A 301 -17.02 -1.43 8.56
CA PRO A 301 -16.53 -2.42 7.61
C PRO A 301 -17.45 -3.65 7.55
N ASP A 302 -17.73 -4.12 6.33
CA ASP A 302 -18.48 -5.36 6.12
C ASP A 302 -17.60 -6.58 6.46
N PHE A 303 -17.62 -6.98 7.73
CA PHE A 303 -16.84 -8.12 8.20
C PHE A 303 -17.35 -9.47 7.69
N SER A 304 -18.56 -9.54 7.11
CA SER A 304 -19.03 -10.76 6.45
C SER A 304 -18.24 -10.99 5.14
N ARG A 305 -17.95 -9.89 4.43
CA ARG A 305 -17.16 -9.90 3.20
C ARG A 305 -15.65 -9.86 3.46
N PHE A 306 -15.23 -9.15 4.52
CA PHE A 306 -13.82 -8.96 4.88
C PHE A 306 -13.54 -9.44 6.31
N PRO A 307 -13.66 -10.75 6.60
CA PRO A 307 -13.52 -11.27 7.96
C PRO A 307 -12.12 -11.05 8.55
N LYS A 308 -11.07 -11.03 7.70
CA LYS A 308 -9.68 -10.74 8.13
C LYS A 308 -9.46 -9.29 8.56
N PHE A 309 -10.42 -8.41 8.29
CA PHE A 309 -10.37 -7.02 8.75
C PHE A 309 -10.73 -6.91 10.24
N LYS A 310 -11.39 -7.93 10.81
CA LYS A 310 -11.57 -8.03 12.26
C LYS A 310 -10.22 -8.13 12.94
N GLY A 311 -9.94 -7.22 13.86
CA GLY A 311 -8.68 -7.22 14.63
C GLY A 311 -7.51 -6.50 13.94
N VAL A 312 -7.74 -5.81 12.82
CA VAL A 312 -6.75 -4.86 12.28
C VAL A 312 -6.60 -3.70 13.27
N GLU A 313 -5.37 -3.47 13.74
CA GLU A 313 -5.04 -2.28 14.50
C GLU A 313 -5.08 -1.07 13.56
N HIS A 314 -5.72 0.00 14.02
CA HIS A 314 -5.86 1.21 13.25
C HIS A 314 -5.59 2.42 14.12
N PHE A 315 -5.23 3.51 13.46
CA PHE A 315 -4.98 4.79 14.06
C PHE A 315 -6.08 5.77 13.66
N ASP A 316 -6.62 6.49 14.64
CA ASP A 316 -7.65 7.51 14.44
C ASP A 316 -7.13 8.86 14.89
N VAL A 317 -7.21 9.86 14.02
CA VAL A 317 -6.86 11.23 14.39
C VAL A 317 -7.72 12.24 13.65
N ILE A 318 -8.06 13.32 14.35
CA ILE A 318 -8.67 14.51 13.76
C ILE A 318 -7.60 15.59 13.70
N LEU A 319 -7.37 16.10 12.50
CA LEU A 319 -6.50 17.24 12.22
C LEU A 319 -7.34 18.52 12.25
N GLU A 320 -6.87 19.47 13.05
CA GLU A 320 -7.39 20.83 13.11
C GLU A 320 -6.66 21.75 12.12
N GLU A 321 -7.16 22.98 11.94
CA GLU A 321 -6.50 23.98 11.10
C GLU A 321 -5.13 24.37 11.67
N GLY A 322 -4.06 24.08 10.93
CA GLY A 322 -2.67 24.27 11.33
C GLY A 322 -1.93 22.96 11.62
N ASP A 323 -2.65 21.85 11.84
CA ASP A 323 -2.02 20.57 12.15
C ASP A 323 -1.31 19.99 10.92
N ILE A 324 -0.19 19.32 11.18
CA ILE A 324 0.56 18.55 10.19
C ILE A 324 0.58 17.10 10.64
N VAL A 325 0.33 16.16 9.74
CA VAL A 325 0.57 14.74 10.01
C VAL A 325 1.69 14.24 9.12
N PHE A 326 2.64 13.51 9.71
CA PHE A 326 3.59 12.70 8.98
C PHE A 326 3.01 11.31 8.75
N ILE A 327 3.07 10.86 7.50
CA ILE A 327 2.64 9.54 7.05
C ILE A 327 3.85 8.90 6.38
N PRO A 328 4.53 7.95 7.05
CA PRO A 328 5.66 7.26 6.46
C PRO A 328 5.21 6.45 5.24
N ALA A 329 6.12 6.23 4.29
CA ALA A 329 5.90 5.40 3.12
C ALA A 329 5.30 4.04 3.52
N LEU A 330 4.38 3.53 2.70
CA LEU A 330 3.67 2.26 2.87
C LEU A 330 2.61 2.24 3.98
N TRP A 331 2.42 3.33 4.74
CA TRP A 331 1.32 3.42 5.71
C TRP A 331 -0.02 3.63 5.01
N PHE A 332 -0.94 2.69 5.26
CA PHE A 332 -2.32 2.81 4.81
C PHE A 332 -3.00 3.96 5.54
N HIS A 333 -3.75 4.75 4.79
CA HIS A 333 -4.51 5.86 5.34
C HIS A 333 -5.80 6.07 4.54
N ASN A 334 -6.81 6.54 5.26
CA ASN A 334 -8.12 6.92 4.74
C ASN A 334 -8.48 8.27 5.36
N VAL A 335 -9.09 9.15 4.56
CA VAL A 335 -9.34 10.52 4.97
C VAL A 335 -10.79 10.89 4.72
N THR A 336 -11.40 11.50 5.73
CA THR A 336 -12.73 12.08 5.69
C THR A 336 -12.62 13.57 6.01
N ALA A 337 -13.04 14.42 5.08
CA ALA A 337 -13.17 15.85 5.36
C ALA A 337 -14.38 16.03 6.29
N LEU A 338 -14.20 16.46 7.53
CA LEU A 338 -15.34 16.65 8.44
C LEU A 338 -16.09 17.94 8.12
N ASP A 339 -15.35 18.96 7.68
CA ASP A 339 -15.86 20.24 7.19
C ASP A 339 -15.39 20.49 5.75
N TYR A 340 -15.67 21.67 5.20
CA TYR A 340 -14.99 22.14 3.99
C TYR A 340 -13.49 22.14 4.24
N SER A 341 -12.74 21.37 3.46
CA SER A 341 -11.35 21.07 3.80
C SER A 341 -10.38 21.50 2.71
N ILE A 342 -9.32 22.19 3.12
CA ILE A 342 -8.16 22.52 2.30
C ILE A 342 -6.91 21.96 2.97
N SER A 343 -6.10 21.23 2.22
CA SER A 343 -4.81 20.72 2.69
C SER A 343 -3.77 20.65 1.58
N VAL A 344 -2.50 20.59 1.95
CA VAL A 344 -1.40 20.33 1.03
C VAL A 344 -0.64 19.10 1.51
N ASN A 345 -0.53 18.09 0.68
CA ASN A 345 0.41 17.00 0.91
C ASN A 345 1.75 17.33 0.26
N VAL A 346 2.85 16.96 0.91
CA VAL A 346 4.19 17.06 0.36
C VAL A 346 4.83 15.69 0.46
N PHE A 347 5.27 15.17 -0.69
CA PHE A 347 5.86 13.86 -0.85
C PHE A 347 7.35 13.98 -1.14
N TRP A 348 8.16 13.09 -0.56
CA TRP A 348 9.58 12.97 -0.87
C TRP A 348 10.02 11.51 -0.88
N LYS A 349 11.09 11.26 -1.64
CA LYS A 349 11.74 9.95 -1.74
C LYS A 349 12.59 9.73 -0.49
N ASN A 350 12.24 8.73 0.31
CA ASN A 350 13.00 8.35 1.50
C ASN A 350 14.12 7.33 1.19
N LEU A 351 14.19 6.83 -0.05
CA LEU A 351 15.22 5.92 -0.54
C LEU A 351 15.96 6.53 -1.74
N GLY A 352 16.98 5.84 -2.25
CA GLY A 352 17.70 6.23 -3.47
C GLY A 352 16.76 6.38 -4.67
N GLU A 353 16.95 7.46 -5.44
CA GLU A 353 16.07 7.83 -6.56
C GLU A 353 15.96 6.70 -7.62
N GLU A 354 17.03 5.94 -7.81
CA GLU A 354 17.12 4.81 -8.73
C GLU A 354 16.15 3.67 -8.43
N LEU A 355 15.60 3.62 -7.20
CA LEU A 355 14.64 2.60 -6.79
C LEU A 355 13.19 2.94 -7.18
N TYR A 356 12.91 4.20 -7.54
CA TYR A 356 11.57 4.67 -7.90
C TYR A 356 11.34 4.60 -9.42
N ASP A 357 10.11 4.29 -9.83
CA ASP A 357 9.74 4.31 -11.25
C ASP A 357 9.66 5.76 -11.75
N LYS A 358 10.54 6.14 -12.68
CA LYS A 358 10.57 7.46 -13.32
C LYS A 358 9.29 7.80 -14.09
N LYS A 359 8.43 6.82 -14.36
CA LYS A 359 7.12 6.99 -15.00
C LYS A 359 5.98 7.04 -13.98
N ASP A 360 6.27 7.25 -12.71
CA ASP A 360 5.27 7.45 -11.67
C ASP A 360 5.09 8.94 -11.37
N PRO A 361 4.05 9.60 -11.90
CA PRO A 361 3.75 10.99 -11.58
C PRO A 361 3.03 11.15 -10.22
N TYR A 362 2.63 10.03 -9.59
CA TYR A 362 1.71 10.04 -8.45
C TYR A 362 2.36 9.60 -7.14
N GLY A 363 3.38 8.76 -7.18
CA GLY A 363 4.04 8.19 -6.00
C GLY A 363 3.34 6.94 -5.47
N ASN A 364 2.68 6.19 -6.35
CA ASN A 364 1.84 5.05 -6.02
C ASN A 364 2.35 3.74 -6.63
N LYS A 365 3.30 3.80 -7.57
CA LYS A 365 3.89 2.60 -8.14
C LYS A 365 4.90 2.03 -7.15
N ASP A 366 4.88 0.70 -7.04
CA ASP A 366 5.86 -0.03 -6.24
C ASP A 366 7.28 0.31 -6.67
N LEU A 367 8.22 0.20 -5.73
CA LEU A 367 9.64 0.32 -6.03
C LEU A 367 10.06 -0.69 -7.10
N ILE A 368 11.01 -0.33 -7.95
CA ILE A 368 11.47 -1.14 -9.09
C ILE A 368 11.85 -2.57 -8.67
N PRO A 369 12.58 -2.81 -7.55
CA PRO A 369 12.86 -4.16 -7.07
C PRO A 369 11.60 -4.97 -6.74
N ALA A 370 10.59 -4.34 -6.11
CA ALA A 370 9.31 -5.00 -5.80
C ALA A 370 8.55 -5.36 -7.09
N GLN A 371 8.48 -4.45 -8.07
CA GLN A 371 7.88 -4.75 -9.38
C GLN A 371 8.56 -5.93 -10.08
N LEU A 372 9.90 -6.00 -10.03
CA LEU A 372 10.64 -7.14 -10.57
C LEU A 372 10.36 -8.43 -9.80
N GLY A 373 10.27 -8.34 -8.47
CA GLY A 373 9.86 -9.44 -7.59
C GLY A 373 8.51 -10.01 -7.99
N TYR A 374 7.48 -9.17 -8.14
CA TYR A 374 6.15 -9.61 -8.57
C TYR A 374 6.16 -10.28 -9.95
N ARG A 375 6.86 -9.69 -10.94
CA ARG A 375 7.00 -10.33 -12.27
C ARG A 375 7.68 -11.69 -12.22
N THR A 376 8.61 -11.88 -11.28
CA THR A 376 9.32 -13.15 -11.11
C THR A 376 8.41 -14.17 -10.42
N LEU A 377 7.65 -13.75 -9.41
CA LEU A 377 6.65 -14.57 -8.74
C LEU A 377 5.60 -15.10 -9.73
N GLU A 378 5.07 -14.24 -10.61
CA GLU A 378 4.10 -14.66 -11.64
C GLU A 378 4.68 -15.72 -12.59
N LYS A 379 5.98 -15.62 -12.95
CA LYS A 379 6.65 -16.66 -13.75
C LYS A 379 6.74 -17.98 -12.99
N ILE A 380 7.06 -17.94 -11.69
CA ILE A 380 7.12 -19.13 -10.84
C ILE A 380 5.74 -19.78 -10.74
N ILE A 381 4.69 -19.01 -10.49
CA ILE A 381 3.30 -19.50 -10.44
C ILE A 381 2.92 -20.13 -11.79
N GLY A 382 3.24 -19.47 -12.90
CA GLY A 382 3.00 -20.00 -14.24
C GLY A 382 3.69 -21.34 -14.52
N GLN A 383 4.89 -21.57 -13.98
CA GLN A 383 5.58 -22.86 -14.08
C GLN A 383 4.87 -23.97 -13.30
N LEU A 384 4.33 -23.64 -12.12
CA LEU A 384 3.62 -24.60 -11.28
C LEU A 384 2.30 -25.07 -11.89
N HIS A 385 1.70 -24.32 -12.83
CA HIS A 385 0.47 -24.72 -13.53
C HIS A 385 0.59 -26.06 -14.29
N THR A 386 1.82 -26.53 -14.56
CA THR A 386 2.08 -27.85 -15.16
C THR A 386 1.79 -29.02 -14.21
N LEU A 387 1.67 -28.75 -12.90
CA LEU A 387 1.41 -29.74 -11.86
C LEU A 387 -0.10 -29.86 -11.55
N SER A 388 -0.52 -30.95 -10.92
CA SER A 388 -1.91 -31.05 -10.45
C SER A 388 -2.20 -30.06 -9.30
N PRO A 389 -3.48 -29.70 -9.05
CA PRO A 389 -3.84 -28.71 -8.02
C PRO A 389 -3.30 -29.04 -6.62
N GLN A 390 -3.22 -30.32 -6.24
CA GLN A 390 -2.70 -30.73 -4.93
C GLN A 390 -1.19 -30.45 -4.80
N TYR A 391 -0.42 -30.68 -5.87
CA TYR A 391 1.01 -30.39 -5.88
C TYR A 391 1.28 -28.88 -5.94
N GLN A 392 0.47 -28.14 -6.69
CA GLN A 392 0.53 -26.68 -6.71
C GLN A 392 0.32 -26.10 -5.29
N ASP A 393 -0.76 -26.50 -4.60
CA ASP A 393 -1.03 -26.06 -3.22
C ASP A 393 0.14 -26.40 -2.29
N PHE A 394 0.64 -27.64 -2.34
CA PHE A 394 1.77 -28.06 -1.50
C PHE A 394 3.02 -27.21 -1.73
N TYR A 395 3.42 -26.98 -2.99
CA TYR A 395 4.63 -26.23 -3.29
C TYR A 395 4.47 -24.73 -3.03
N LEU A 396 3.29 -24.15 -3.28
CA LEU A 396 3.01 -22.75 -2.95
C LEU A 396 3.07 -22.52 -1.44
N ARG A 397 2.46 -23.39 -0.62
CA ARG A 397 2.59 -23.32 0.84
C ARG A 397 4.03 -23.44 1.29
N ARG A 398 4.81 -24.35 0.69
CA ARG A 398 6.24 -24.50 1.00
C ARG A 398 7.04 -23.24 0.65
N MET A 399 6.68 -22.52 -0.42
CA MET A 399 7.28 -21.22 -0.76
C MET A 399 6.88 -20.15 0.26
N ILE A 400 5.61 -20.08 0.66
CA ILE A 400 5.13 -19.16 1.69
C ILE A 400 5.91 -19.34 2.99
N VAL A 401 6.08 -20.57 3.48
CA VAL A 401 6.86 -20.85 4.71
C VAL A 401 8.30 -20.34 4.62
N ARG A 402 8.93 -20.40 3.44
CA ARG A 402 10.28 -19.84 3.25
C ARG A 402 10.29 -18.31 3.27
N LEU A 403 9.27 -17.69 2.70
CA LEU A 403 9.11 -16.24 2.72
C LEU A 403 8.83 -15.75 4.15
N GLU A 404 7.93 -16.43 4.88
CA GLU A 404 7.62 -16.16 6.29
C GLU A 404 8.89 -16.24 7.15
N LYS A 405 9.68 -17.33 7.01
CA LYS A 405 10.96 -17.44 7.70
C LYS A 405 11.90 -16.26 7.41
N ARG A 406 11.96 -15.81 6.16
CA ARG A 406 12.81 -14.68 5.78
C ARG A 406 12.30 -13.35 6.37
N ILE A 407 10.98 -13.19 6.48
CA ILE A 407 10.35 -12.03 7.14
C ILE A 407 10.71 -12.02 8.63
N ASP A 408 10.65 -13.18 9.28
CA ASP A 408 11.03 -13.32 10.69
C ASP A 408 12.52 -13.02 10.93
N GLU A 409 13.40 -13.41 10.02
CA GLU A 409 14.83 -13.06 10.11
C GLU A 409 15.05 -11.54 10.01
N LEU A 410 14.30 -10.84 9.16
CA LEU A 410 14.42 -9.38 8.98
C LEU A 410 13.90 -8.61 10.20
N SER A 411 12.84 -9.08 10.84
CA SER A 411 12.28 -8.44 12.04
C SER A 411 13.20 -8.55 13.26
N VAL A 412 14.01 -9.62 13.34
CA VAL A 412 15.03 -9.76 14.39
C VAL A 412 16.21 -8.82 14.16
N THR A 413 16.74 -8.73 12.93
CA THR A 413 17.88 -7.85 12.62
C THR A 413 17.58 -6.36 12.81
N GLY A 414 16.34 -5.92 12.57
CA GLY A 414 15.93 -4.53 12.79
C GLY A 414 15.92 -4.08 14.27
N ASN A 415 15.85 -5.04 15.21
CA ASN A 415 15.88 -4.76 16.65
C ASN A 415 17.30 -4.78 17.24
N GLU A 416 18.28 -5.39 16.57
CA GLU A 416 19.67 -5.41 17.05
C GLU A 416 20.45 -4.13 16.67
N ASP A 417 20.12 -3.52 15.52
CA ASP A 417 20.74 -2.25 15.10
C ASP A 417 20.24 -1.02 15.89
N THR A 418 19.14 -1.14 16.65
CA THR A 418 18.63 -0.10 17.56
C THR A 418 19.24 -0.14 18.97
N LEU A 419 20.13 -1.10 19.26
CA LEU A 419 20.81 -1.25 20.56
C LEU A 419 22.31 -0.93 20.53
N LYS A 420 22.83 -0.39 19.43
CA LYS A 420 24.19 0.18 19.39
C LYS A 420 24.11 1.68 19.61
N GLU A 421 23.72 2.08 20.83
CA GLU A 421 24.10 3.39 21.34
C GLU A 421 25.62 3.44 21.52
N ASP A 422 26.17 4.60 21.16
CA ASP A 422 27.58 4.97 21.28
C ASP A 422 28.17 4.57 22.64
N ASP A 423 29.21 3.73 22.61
CA ASP A 423 30.15 3.59 23.72
C ASP A 423 31.11 4.80 23.65
N PRO A 424 31.04 5.77 24.58
CA PRO A 424 31.88 6.94 24.54
C PRO A 424 33.20 6.63 25.27
N GLU A 425 34.00 5.68 24.78
CA GLU A 425 35.40 5.51 25.19
C GLU A 425 36.13 4.49 24.29
N ALA A 426 36.68 4.96 23.16
CA ALA A 426 37.82 4.35 22.46
C ALA A 426 38.51 5.33 21.51
#